data_AF-A0A3A3HBT9-F1
#
_entry.id   AF-A0A3A3HBT9-F1
#
_cell.length_a   1.000
_cell.length_b   1.000
_cell.length_c   1.000
_cell.angle_alpha   90.00
_cell.angle_beta   90.00
_cell.angle_gamma   90.00
#
_symmetry.space_group_name_H-M   'P 1'
#
loop_
_entity.id
_entity.type
_entity.pdbx_description
1 polymer ?
#
loop_
_entity_poly.entity_id
_entity_poly.type
_entity_poly.pdbx_seq_one_letter_code
_entity_poly.pdbx_strand_id
1 'polypeptide(L)'
;MGSMVIRNIPDDVVESFKARAKANGLSAEQLARDVITREAGMTREEAWATIDSIRAKSKPVDLNTALKIMEEARLDRDGPDNDH
;
A
#
# COMPACT_ATOMS: atom_id res chain seq x y z
N MET A 1 17.60 2.74 1.52
CA MET A 1 17.83 2.46 0.09
C MET A 1 18.74 1.25 -0.02
N GLY A 2 18.35 0.25 -0.81
CA GLY A 2 19.16 -0.94 -1.10
C GLY A 2 19.34 -1.10 -2.61
N SER A 3 20.33 -1.87 -3.04
CA SER A 3 20.59 -2.19 -4.44
C SER A 3 20.61 -3.70 -4.65
N MET A 4 20.19 -4.15 -5.83
CA MET A 4 20.14 -5.55 -6.21
C MET A 4 20.65 -5.70 -7.64
N VAL A 5 21.49 -6.73 -7.89
CA VAL A 5 21.96 -7.10 -9.22
C VAL A 5 21.41 -8.47 -9.55
N ILE A 6 20.60 -8.56 -10.61
CA ILE A 6 20.06 -9.82 -11.11
C ILE A 6 20.87 -10.21 -12.35
N ARG A 7 21.53 -11.37 -12.31
CA ARG A 7 22.38 -11.88 -13.39
C ARG A 7 21.70 -13.04 -14.11
N ASN A 8 22.16 -13.32 -15.33
CA ASN A 8 21.72 -14.45 -16.14
C ASN A 8 20.21 -14.46 -16.43
N ILE A 9 19.62 -13.29 -16.66
CA ILE A 9 18.25 -13.20 -17.18
C ILE A 9 18.30 -13.54 -18.67
N PRO A 10 17.46 -14.45 -19.18
CA PRO A 10 17.35 -14.71 -20.61
C PRO A 10 17.09 -13.43 -21.41
N ASP A 11 17.77 -13.26 -22.54
CA ASP A 11 17.71 -12.02 -23.33
C ASP A 11 16.29 -11.72 -23.82
N ASP A 12 15.52 -12.76 -24.19
CA ASP A 12 14.12 -12.65 -24.60
C ASP A 12 13.22 -12.07 -23.49
N VAL A 13 13.48 -12.46 -22.23
CA VAL A 13 12.78 -11.92 -21.06
C VAL A 13 13.15 -10.46 -20.84
N VAL A 14 14.43 -10.11 -20.96
CA VAL A 14 14.90 -8.72 -20.82
C VAL A 14 14.25 -7.82 -21.87
N GLU A 15 14.20 -8.26 -23.12
CA GLU A 15 13.62 -7.49 -24.21
C GLU A 15 12.10 -7.34 -24.05
N SER A 16 11.39 -8.42 -23.68
CA SER A 16 9.96 -8.36 -23.36
C SER A 16 9.67 -7.38 -22.21
N PHE A 17 10.50 -7.40 -21.18
CA PHE A 17 10.37 -6.52 -20.02
C PHE A 17 10.60 -5.04 -20.37
N LYS A 18 11.64 -4.74 -21.17
CA LYS A 18 11.89 -3.37 -21.68
C LYS A 18 10.74 -2.89 -22.57
N ALA A 19 10.22 -3.75 -23.44
CA ALA A 19 9.08 -3.43 -24.29
C ALA A 19 7.84 -3.06 -23.45
N ARG A 20 7.59 -3.82 -22.38
CA ARG A 20 6.50 -3.52 -21.43
C ARG A 20 6.71 -2.22 -20.68
N ALA A 21 7.93 -1.94 -20.23
CA ALA A 21 8.27 -0.67 -19.59
C ALA A 21 8.01 0.52 -20.53
N LYS A 22 8.48 0.42 -21.78
CA LYS A 22 8.25 1.43 -22.81
C LYS A 22 6.76 1.64 -23.11
N ALA A 23 5.97 0.56 -23.19
CA ALA A 23 4.53 0.65 -23.40
C ALA A 23 3.81 1.42 -22.27
N ASN A 24 4.34 1.36 -21.05
CA ASN A 24 3.82 2.09 -19.89
C ASN A 24 4.47 3.48 -19.69
N GLY A 25 5.35 3.92 -20.60
CA GLY A 25 6.08 5.19 -20.45
C GLY A 25 7.09 5.21 -19.30
N LEU A 26 7.54 4.03 -18.84
CA LEU A 26 8.46 3.87 -17.71
C LEU A 26 9.84 3.39 -18.20
N SER A 27 10.88 3.66 -17.41
CA SER A 27 12.16 2.97 -17.55
C SER A 27 12.04 1.51 -17.05
N ALA A 28 12.90 0.63 -17.54
CA ALA A 28 12.94 -0.75 -17.06
C ALA A 28 13.22 -0.80 -15.54
N GLU A 29 14.09 0.08 -15.02
CA GLU A 29 14.37 0.16 -13.59
C GLU A 29 13.11 0.57 -12.78
N GLN A 30 12.38 1.57 -13.27
CA GLN A 30 11.13 2.02 -12.62
C GLN A 30 10.11 0.90 -12.56
N LEU A 31 9.88 0.22 -13.69
CA LEU A 31 8.97 -0.93 -13.73
C LEU A 31 9.44 -2.04 -12.78
N ALA A 32 10.74 -2.33 -12.71
CA ALA A 32 11.28 -3.34 -11.80
C ALA A 32 11.07 -2.96 -10.33
N ARG A 33 11.30 -1.69 -9.99
CA ARG A 33 11.04 -1.15 -8.64
C ARG A 33 9.57 -1.28 -8.26
N ASP A 34 8.66 -0.95 -9.18
CA ASP A 34 7.21 -1.04 -8.94
C ASP A 34 6.78 -2.49 -8.74
N VAL A 35 7.28 -3.41 -9.56
CA VAL A 35 7.03 -4.85 -9.40
C VAL A 35 7.56 -5.32 -8.05
N ILE A 36 8.82 -5.04 -7.71
CA ILE A 36 9.39 -5.44 -6.42
C ILE A 36 8.58 -4.86 -5.27
N THR A 37 8.18 -3.58 -5.34
CA THR A 37 7.39 -2.93 -4.28
C THR A 37 6.03 -3.58 -4.12
N ARG A 38 5.36 -3.90 -5.25
CA ARG A 38 4.06 -4.56 -5.25
C ARG A 38 4.16 -5.97 -4.66
N GLU A 39 5.15 -6.76 -5.08
CA GLU A 39 5.34 -8.13 -4.59
C GLU A 39 5.90 -8.16 -3.16
N ALA A 40 6.61 -7.12 -2.72
CA ALA A 40 7.09 -6.96 -1.34
C ALA A 40 6.01 -6.43 -0.38
N GLY A 41 4.82 -6.07 -0.89
CA GLY A 41 3.67 -5.77 -0.04
C GLY A 41 3.28 -6.98 0.82
N MET A 42 2.50 -6.74 1.87
CA MET A 42 1.98 -7.83 2.70
C MET A 42 1.16 -8.80 1.84
N THR A 43 1.49 -10.08 1.95
CA THR A 43 0.59 -11.14 1.49
C THR A 43 -0.78 -11.00 2.15
N ARG A 44 -1.82 -11.58 1.56
CA ARG A 44 -3.17 -11.52 2.13
C ARG A 44 -3.18 -12.05 3.56
N GLU A 45 -2.40 -13.10 3.82
CA GLU A 45 -2.22 -13.74 5.11
C GLU A 45 -1.54 -12.81 6.11
N GLU A 46 -0.49 -12.10 5.71
CA GLU A 46 0.21 -11.11 6.57
C GLU A 46 -0.65 -9.87 6.84
N ALA A 47 -1.48 -9.46 5.87
CA ALA A 47 -2.44 -8.39 6.06
C ALA A 47 -3.51 -8.78 7.10
N TRP A 48 -4.05 -10.00 7.03
CA TRP A 48 -4.98 -10.52 8.04
C TRP A 48 -4.33 -10.64 9.42
N ALA A 49 -3.11 -11.18 9.51
CA ALA A 49 -2.36 -11.25 10.76
C ALA A 49 -2.12 -9.86 11.37
N THR A 50 -1.88 -8.85 10.52
CA THR A 50 -1.73 -7.47 10.95
C THR A 50 -3.06 -6.91 11.48
N ILE A 51 -4.17 -7.12 10.78
CA ILE A 51 -5.51 -6.73 11.22
C ILE A 51 -5.85 -7.39 12.57
N ASP A 52 -5.57 -8.68 12.72
CA ASP A 52 -5.80 -9.41 13.96
C ASP A 52 -4.92 -8.88 15.09
N SER A 53 -3.67 -8.52 14.82
CA SER A 53 -2.78 -7.89 15.80
C SER A 53 -3.27 -6.50 16.25
N ILE A 54 -3.86 -5.73 15.33
CA ILE A 54 -4.46 -4.43 15.64
C ILE A 54 -5.71 -4.65 16.49
N ARG A 55 -6.60 -5.57 16.10
CA ARG A 55 -7.79 -5.94 16.88
C ARG A 55 -7.45 -6.44 18.27
N ALA A 56 -6.37 -7.22 18.42
CA ALA A 56 -5.92 -7.72 19.71
C ALA A 56 -5.39 -6.61 20.64
N LYS A 57 -4.83 -5.53 20.06
CA LYS A 57 -4.34 -4.37 20.82
C LYS A 57 -5.41 -3.31 21.07
N SER A 58 -6.45 -3.27 20.23
CA SER A 58 -7.60 -2.37 20.37
C SER A 58 -8.58 -2.93 21.39
N LYS A 59 -9.04 -2.09 22.34
CA LYS A 59 -10.14 -2.47 23.22
C LYS A 59 -11.43 -2.54 22.40
N PRO A 60 -12.22 -3.62 22.50
CA PRO A 60 -13.55 -3.63 21.90
C PRO A 60 -14.37 -2.54 22.58
N VAL A 61 -14.79 -1.55 21.79
CA VAL A 61 -15.76 -0.54 22.21
C VAL A 61 -17.14 -1.05 21.84
N ASP A 62 -18.13 -0.76 22.68
CA ASP A 62 -19.51 -1.07 22.34
C ASP A 62 -19.98 -0.26 21.13
N LEU A 63 -21.04 -0.74 20.48
CA LEU A 63 -21.54 -0.14 19.24
C LEU A 63 -21.95 1.33 19.42
N ASN A 64 -22.49 1.71 20.58
CA ASN A 64 -22.91 3.09 20.83
C ASN A 64 -21.69 4.01 20.96
N THR A 65 -20.64 3.57 21.64
CA THR A 65 -19.37 4.29 21.74
C THR A 65 -18.69 4.43 20.37
N ALA A 66 -18.70 3.38 19.54
CA ALA A 66 -18.16 3.44 18.18
C ALA A 66 -18.92 4.44 17.29
N LEU A 67 -20.26 4.43 17.35
CA LEU A 67 -21.10 5.35 16.59
C LEU A 67 -20.86 6.80 17.02
N LYS A 68 -20.70 7.06 18.31
CA LYS A 68 -20.43 8.39 18.84
C LYS A 68 -19.07 8.94 18.38
N ILE A 69 -18.02 8.11 18.39
CA ILE A 69 -16.69 8.48 17.89
C ILE A 69 -16.74 8.78 16.38
N MET A 70 -17.51 8.02 15.60
CA MET A 70 -17.68 8.27 14.17
C MET A 70 -18.47 9.55 13.86
N GLU A 71 -19.47 9.88 14.68
CA GLU A 71 -20.24 11.12 14.59
C GLU A 71 -19.34 12.33 14.89
N GLU A 72 -18.57 12.28 15.98
CA GLU A 72 -17.63 13.34 16.38
C GLU A 72 -16.56 13.57 15.29
N ALA A 73 -15.97 12.49 14.74
CA ALA A 73 -14.98 12.60 13.68
C ALA A 73 -15.55 13.17 12.36
N ARG A 74 -16.84 12.97 12.09
CA ARG A 74 -17.51 13.59 10.93
C ARG A 74 -17.73 15.08 11.16
N LEU A 75 -18.17 15.46 12.35
CA LEU A 75 -18.42 16.85 12.71
C LEU A 75 -17.13 17.69 12.70
N ASP A 76 -16.00 17.12 13.14
CA ASP A 76 -14.70 17.78 13.07
C ASP A 76 -14.21 17.98 11.61
N ARG A 77 -14.53 17.04 10.71
CA ARG A 77 -14.16 17.14 9.29
C ARG A 77 -15.07 18.09 8.50
N ASP A 78 -16.35 18.14 8.85
CA ASP A 78 -17.37 18.91 8.15
C ASP A 78 -17.66 20.25 8.86
N GLY A 79 -16.88 20.62 9.88
CA GLY A 79 -16.97 21.90 10.58
C GLY A 79 -16.58 23.07 9.68
N PRO A 80 -17.23 24.25 9.80
CA PRO A 80 -16.92 25.39 8.95
C PRO A 80 -15.52 25.90 9.28
N ASP A 81 -14.67 26.06 8.26
CA ASP A 81 -13.42 26.83 8.35
C ASP A 81 -13.77 28.20 8.94
N ASN A 82 -13.47 28.38 10.22
CA ASN A 82 -13.61 29.66 10.88
C ASN A 82 -12.32 30.46 10.59
N ASP A 83 -12.23 30.95 9.36
CA ASP A 83 -11.25 31.95 8.94
C ASP A 83 -11.50 33.24 9.72
N HIS A 84 -10.57 33.57 10.63
CA HIS A 84 -10.50 34.84 11.35
C HIS A 84 -9.31 35.67 10.87
#